data_AF-A0A6B1DM12-F1
#
_entry.id   AF-A0A6B1DM12-F1
#
_cell.length_a   1.000
_cell.length_b   1.000
_cell.length_c   1.000
_cell.angle_alpha   90.00
_cell.angle_beta   90.00
_cell.angle_gamma   90.00
#
_symmetry.space_group_name_H-M   'P 1'
#
loop_
_entity.id
_entity.type
_entity.pdbx_description
1 polymer ?
#
loop_
_entity_poly.entity_id
_entity_poly.type
_entity_poly.pdbx_seq_one_letter_code
_entity_poly.pdbx_strand_id
1 'polypeptide(L)'
;MALFVLGFLLFIVVFTLAAVHGTRLAGRIMGERVNALHHAIETILETERIPEAWLEPRPADDRRSMQRQQRRALRRLHQARKYIERTPSISDVESREYILSELDRIRDQWLAGELFPPPGSGTEASPVPTDPAPAGHI
;
A
#
# COMPACT_ATOMS: atom_id res chain seq x y z
N MET A 1 17.73 -46.74 28.19
CA MET A 1 17.74 -46.68 26.71
C MET A 1 16.33 -46.62 26.11
N ALA A 2 15.44 -47.60 26.34
CA ALA A 2 14.10 -47.63 25.71
C ALA A 2 13.24 -46.39 25.98
N LEU A 3 13.21 -45.87 27.21
CA LEU A 3 12.47 -44.66 27.58
C LEU A 3 12.97 -43.40 26.86
N PHE A 4 14.29 -43.28 26.66
CA PHE A 4 14.89 -42.19 25.90
C PHE A 4 14.53 -42.28 24.42
N VAL A 5 14.57 -43.50 23.85
CA VAL A 5 14.16 -43.74 22.45
C VAL A 5 12.69 -43.40 22.26
N LEU A 6 11.82 -43.80 23.19
CA LEU A 6 10.38 -43.51 23.14
C LEU A 6 10.09 -42.01 23.26
N GLY A 7 10.76 -41.33 24.19
CA GLY A 7 10.65 -39.88 24.36
C GLY A 7 11.14 -39.11 23.14
N PHE A 8 12.24 -39.55 22.53
CA PHE A 8 12.77 -38.95 21.30
C PHE A 8 11.82 -39.14 20.10
N LEU A 9 11.25 -40.35 19.95
CA LEU A 9 10.23 -40.62 18.93
C LEU A 9 8.99 -39.74 19.11
N LEU A 10 8.49 -39.62 20.35
CA LEU A 10 7.36 -38.75 20.66
C LEU A 10 7.69 -37.29 20.33
N PHE A 11 8.90 -36.82 20.66
CA PHE A 11 9.35 -35.48 20.33
C PHE A 11 9.36 -35.25 18.81
N ILE A 12 9.89 -36.18 18.02
CA ILE A 12 9.89 -36.07 16.54
C ILE A 12 8.45 -35.96 16.01
N VAL A 13 7.53 -36.78 16.52
CA VAL A 13 6.13 -36.75 16.08
C VAL A 13 5.50 -35.39 16.37
N VAL A 14 5.64 -34.90 17.61
CA VAL A 14 5.09 -33.59 18.01
C VAL A 14 5.75 -32.45 17.23
N PHE A 15 7.08 -32.48 17.07
CA PHE A 15 7.82 -31.48 16.33
C PHE A 15 7.39 -31.41 14.86
N THR A 16 7.20 -32.58 14.23
CA THR A 16 6.76 -32.65 12.83
C THR A 16 5.35 -32.07 12.67
N LEU A 17 4.43 -32.41 13.58
CA LEU A 17 3.07 -31.84 13.60
C LEU A 17 3.10 -30.32 13.77
N ALA A 18 3.91 -29.83 14.72
CA ALA A 18 4.09 -28.40 14.95
C ALA A 18 4.66 -27.68 13.71
N ALA A 19 5.65 -28.26 13.05
CA ALA A 19 6.25 -27.70 11.83
C ALA A 19 5.24 -27.65 10.67
N VAL A 20 4.45 -28.71 10.45
CA VAL A 20 3.43 -28.75 9.38
C VAL A 20 2.33 -27.72 9.64
N HIS A 21 1.85 -27.58 10.88
CA HIS A 21 0.84 -26.57 11.19
C HIS A 21 1.40 -25.15 11.14
N GLY A 22 2.62 -24.95 11.65
CA GLY A 22 3.32 -23.67 11.61
C GLY A 22 3.51 -23.15 10.18
N THR A 23 3.97 -24.01 9.27
CA THR A 23 4.18 -23.65 7.86
C THR A 23 2.86 -23.32 7.14
N ARG A 24 1.78 -24.05 7.41
CA ARG A 24 0.45 -23.73 6.84
C ARG A 24 -0.09 -22.38 7.32
N LEU A 25 0.02 -22.09 8.62
CA LEU A 25 -0.37 -20.81 9.20
C LEU A 25 0.47 -19.66 8.62
N ALA A 26 1.79 -19.84 8.56
CA ALA A 26 2.70 -18.87 7.96
C ALA A 26 2.37 -18.62 6.49
N GLY A 27 2.08 -19.68 5.73
CA GLY A 27 1.68 -19.59 4.32
C GLY A 27 0.40 -18.77 4.13
N ARG A 28 -0.64 -19.01 4.95
CA ARG A 28 -1.89 -18.25 4.87
C ARG A 28 -1.69 -16.77 5.18
N ILE A 29 -0.97 -16.46 6.25
CA ILE A 29 -0.67 -15.07 6.65
C ILE A 29 0.15 -14.37 5.57
N MET A 30 1.13 -15.05 5.00
CA MET A 30 1.95 -14.49 3.93
C MET A 30 1.14 -14.27 2.65
N GLY A 31 0.27 -15.22 2.29
CA GLY A 31 -0.63 -15.10 1.14
C GLY A 31 -1.59 -13.92 1.26
N GLU A 32 -2.25 -13.78 2.41
CA GLU A 32 -3.14 -12.63 2.69
C GLU A 32 -2.38 -11.29 2.59
N ARG A 33 -1.15 -11.23 3.13
CA ARG A 33 -0.31 -10.03 3.06
C ARG A 33 0.10 -9.69 1.63
N VAL A 34 0.50 -10.68 0.85
CA VAL A 34 0.89 -10.47 -0.56
C VAL A 34 -0.30 -10.01 -1.38
N ASN A 35 -1.47 -10.64 -1.21
CA ASN A 35 -2.68 -10.23 -1.91
C ASN A 35 -3.09 -8.79 -1.57
N ALA A 36 -3.09 -8.44 -0.28
CA ALA A 36 -3.38 -7.08 0.17
C ALA A 36 -2.36 -6.06 -0.38
N LEU A 37 -1.09 -6.45 -0.52
CA LEU A 37 -0.06 -5.59 -1.10
C LEU A 37 -0.27 -5.39 -2.60
N HIS A 38 -0.63 -6.45 -3.34
CA HIS A 38 -0.89 -6.38 -4.77
C HIS A 38 -2.07 -5.45 -5.06
N HIS A 39 -3.17 -5.64 -4.34
CA HIS A 39 -4.36 -4.82 -4.50
C HIS A 39 -4.12 -3.36 -4.09
N ALA A 40 -3.30 -3.12 -3.06
CA ALA A 40 -2.90 -1.78 -2.69
C ALA A 40 -2.06 -1.09 -3.77
N ILE A 41 -1.16 -1.81 -4.45
CA ILE A 41 -0.37 -1.27 -5.56
C ILE A 41 -1.28 -0.90 -6.73
N GLU A 42 -2.21 -1.78 -7.09
CA GLU A 42 -3.21 -1.52 -8.13
C GLU A 42 -4.02 -0.25 -7.82
N THR A 43 -4.55 -0.13 -6.59
CA THR A 43 -5.28 1.08 -6.15
C THR A 43 -4.41 2.33 -6.24
N ILE A 44 -3.14 2.26 -5.86
CA ILE A 44 -2.22 3.41 -5.92
C ILE A 44 -1.97 3.84 -7.36
N LEU A 45 -1.71 2.89 -8.25
CA LEU A 45 -1.45 3.19 -9.67
C LEU A 45 -2.69 3.76 -10.36
N GLU A 46 -3.89 3.29 -9.99
CA GLU A 46 -5.14 3.77 -10.59
C GLU A 46 -5.58 5.14 -10.04
N THR A 47 -5.42 5.37 -8.75
CA THR A 47 -6.02 6.55 -8.07
C THR A 47 -5.01 7.60 -7.64
N GLU A 48 -3.72 7.29 -7.66
CA GLU A 48 -2.62 8.10 -7.09
C GLU A 48 -2.78 8.41 -5.59
N ARG A 49 -3.74 7.75 -4.91
CA ARG A 49 -4.10 8.00 -3.50
C ARG A 49 -3.63 6.89 -2.57
N ILE A 50 -3.57 7.22 -1.28
CA ILE A 50 -3.25 6.25 -0.22
C ILE A 50 -4.43 5.28 -0.08
N PRO A 51 -4.21 3.95 -0.19
CA PRO A 51 -5.26 2.96 -0.01
C PRO A 51 -5.89 3.03 1.39
N GLU A 52 -7.20 2.87 1.48
CA GLU A 52 -7.92 2.91 2.77
C GLU A 52 -7.40 1.89 3.78
N ALA A 53 -6.97 0.71 3.31
CA ALA A 53 -6.35 -0.33 4.14
C ALA A 53 -5.02 0.10 4.81
N TRP A 54 -4.45 1.23 4.38
CA TRP A 54 -3.26 1.83 4.97
C TRP A 54 -3.56 3.00 5.90
N LEU A 55 -4.79 3.52 5.85
CA LEU A 55 -5.26 4.56 6.71
C LEU A 55 -5.64 3.99 8.08
N GLU A 56 -5.50 4.80 9.12
CA GLU A 56 -6.00 4.44 10.45
C GLU A 56 -7.51 4.73 10.51
N PRO A 57 -8.30 3.89 11.19
CA PRO A 57 -9.77 3.98 11.18
C PRO A 57 -10.32 5.27 11.81
N ARG A 58 -9.48 6.07 12.47
CA ARG A 58 -9.86 7.38 13.00
C ARG A 58 -8.65 8.31 12.98
N PRO A 59 -8.44 9.10 11.93
CA PRO A 59 -7.49 10.20 12.03
C PRO A 59 -8.01 11.13 13.13
N ALA A 60 -7.22 11.32 14.19
CA ALA A 60 -7.47 12.46 15.07
C ALA A 60 -7.20 13.71 14.22
N ASP A 61 -8.04 14.75 14.26
CA ASP A 61 -7.83 16.02 13.52
C ASP A 61 -6.57 16.81 13.94
N ASP A 62 -5.66 16.17 14.67
CA ASP A 62 -4.35 16.69 15.03
C ASP A 62 -3.36 16.53 13.85
N ARG A 63 -2.67 17.62 13.51
CA ARG A 63 -1.55 17.65 12.54
C ARG A 63 -0.51 16.55 12.79
N ARG A 64 -0.28 16.19 14.06
CA ARG A 64 0.67 15.11 14.42
C ARG A 64 0.20 13.74 13.94
N SER A 65 -1.11 13.49 13.92
CA SER A 65 -1.67 12.22 13.45
C SER A 65 -1.52 12.10 11.93
N MET A 66 -1.84 13.17 11.19
CA MET A 66 -1.72 13.24 9.74
C MET A 66 -0.27 13.02 9.30
N GLN A 67 0.69 13.65 9.98
CA GLN A 67 2.11 13.46 9.68
C GLN A 67 2.59 12.02 9.95
N ARG A 68 2.07 11.37 11.01
CA ARG A 68 2.37 9.97 11.30
C ARG A 68 1.79 9.04 10.23
N GLN A 69 0.57 9.32 9.79
CA GLN A 69 -0.12 8.56 8.75
C GLN A 69 0.59 8.69 7.40
N GLN A 70 0.99 9.90 7.02
CA GLN A 70 1.81 10.14 5.83
C GLN A 70 3.15 9.38 5.89
N ARG A 71 3.89 9.45 7.02
CA ARG A 71 5.13 8.67 7.20
C ARG A 71 4.91 7.17 7.15
N ARG A 72 3.75 6.68 7.59
CA ARG A 72 3.39 5.26 7.52
C ARG A 72 3.06 4.85 6.09
N ALA A 73 2.29 5.66 5.37
CA ALA A 73 1.96 5.45 3.97
C ALA A 73 3.23 5.41 3.09
N LEU A 74 4.14 6.38 3.26
CA LEU A 74 5.42 6.42 2.54
C LEU A 74 6.29 5.19 2.83
N ARG A 75 6.34 4.72 4.09
CA ARG A 75 7.04 3.47 4.43
C ARG A 75 6.43 2.25 3.75
N ARG A 76 5.10 2.19 3.64
CA ARG A 76 4.41 1.10 2.92
C ARG A 76 4.60 1.19 1.42
N LEU A 77 4.61 2.39 0.83
CA LEU A 77 4.93 2.61 -0.58
C LEU A 77 6.35 2.13 -0.90
N HIS A 78 7.32 2.41 -0.03
CA HIS A 78 8.68 1.88 -0.18
C HIS A 78 8.74 0.36 -0.10
N GLN A 79 7.93 -0.27 0.75
CA GLN A 79 7.83 -1.72 0.82
C GLN A 79 7.20 -2.31 -0.45
N ALA A 80 6.17 -1.66 -1.00
CA ALA A 80 5.55 -2.02 -2.27
C ALA A 80 6.55 -1.94 -3.43
N ARG A 81 7.32 -0.85 -3.51
CA ARG A 81 8.42 -0.69 -4.48
C ARG A 81 9.43 -1.83 -4.39
N LYS A 82 9.93 -2.13 -3.18
CA LYS A 82 10.87 -3.24 -2.95
C LYS A 82 10.28 -4.61 -3.29
N TYR A 83 8.98 -4.78 -3.09
CA TYR A 83 8.28 -6.00 -3.47
C TYR A 83 8.28 -6.16 -4.99
N ILE A 84 7.90 -5.13 -5.75
CA ILE A 84 7.93 -5.13 -7.22
C ILE A 84 9.34 -5.40 -7.75
N GLU A 85 10.35 -4.73 -7.18
CA GLU A 85 11.76 -4.91 -7.53
C GLU A 85 12.22 -6.37 -7.40
N ARG A 86 11.79 -7.06 -6.34
CA ARG A 86 12.23 -8.43 -6.03
C ARG A 86 11.33 -9.53 -6.59
N THR A 87 10.12 -9.19 -7.00
CA THR A 87 9.13 -10.19 -7.41
C THR A 87 9.42 -10.64 -8.84
N PRO A 88 9.68 -11.93 -9.09
CA PRO A 88 9.95 -12.44 -10.44
C PRO A 88 8.69 -12.50 -11.32
N SER A 89 7.50 -12.34 -10.73
CA SER A 89 6.21 -12.46 -11.42
C SER A 89 5.93 -11.38 -12.47
N ILE A 90 6.67 -10.27 -12.48
CA ILE A 90 6.61 -9.28 -13.55
C ILE A 90 7.68 -9.67 -14.56
N SER A 91 7.28 -10.50 -15.51
CA SER A 91 8.18 -11.12 -16.49
C SER A 91 8.75 -10.12 -17.50
N ASP A 92 8.10 -8.97 -17.67
CA ASP A 92 8.54 -7.91 -18.56
C ASP A 92 9.33 -6.84 -17.80
N VAL A 93 10.56 -6.59 -18.25
CA VAL A 93 11.47 -5.61 -17.64
C VAL A 93 10.93 -4.19 -17.83
N GLU A 94 10.37 -3.89 -19.01
CA GLU A 94 9.84 -2.56 -19.32
C GLU A 94 8.64 -2.23 -18.42
N SER A 95 7.68 -3.15 -18.29
CA SER A 95 6.54 -3.00 -17.38
C SER A 95 6.97 -2.82 -15.93
N ARG A 96 8.02 -3.53 -15.48
CA ARG A 96 8.57 -3.38 -14.13
C ARG A 96 9.15 -1.99 -13.92
N GLU A 97 9.97 -1.52 -14.85
CA GLU A 97 10.59 -0.20 -14.78
C GLU A 97 9.53 0.91 -14.80
N TYR A 98 8.50 0.78 -15.65
CA TYR A 98 7.36 1.69 -15.68
C TYR A 98 6.69 1.77 -14.31
N ILE A 99 6.29 0.63 -13.72
CA ILE A 99 5.65 0.59 -12.40
C ILE A 99 6.55 1.22 -11.32
N LEU A 100 7.86 0.92 -11.33
CA LEU A 100 8.79 1.48 -10.35
C LEU A 100 8.93 2.99 -10.49
N SER A 101 9.00 3.51 -11.71
CA SER A 101 9.04 4.96 -11.97
C SER A 101 7.75 5.65 -11.53
N GLU A 102 6.60 5.02 -11.78
CA GLU A 102 5.29 5.54 -11.40
C GLU A 102 5.13 5.61 -9.88
N LEU A 103 5.56 4.57 -9.17
CA LEU A 103 5.57 4.57 -7.70
C LEU A 103 6.53 5.62 -7.12
N ASP A 104 7.66 5.90 -7.78
CA ASP A 104 8.58 6.95 -7.37
C ASP A 104 7.98 8.36 -7.62
N ARG A 105 7.25 8.56 -8.73
CA ARG A 105 6.50 9.80 -8.99
C ARG A 105 5.44 10.04 -7.92
N ILE A 106 4.63 9.03 -7.60
CA ILE A 106 3.56 9.12 -6.61
C ILE A 106 4.13 9.39 -5.21
N ARG A 107 5.27 8.77 -4.87
CA ARG A 107 5.99 9.05 -3.61
C ARG A 107 6.32 10.54 -3.49
N ASP A 108 6.82 11.14 -4.56
CA ASP A 108 7.25 12.53 -4.55
C ASP A 108 6.03 13.48 -4.45
N GLN A 109 4.91 13.17 -5.11
CA GLN A 109 3.62 13.87 -4.90
C GLN A 109 3.16 13.80 -3.43
N TRP A 110 3.24 12.62 -2.83
CA TRP A 110 2.85 12.43 -1.43
C TRP A 110 3.78 13.17 -0.46
N LEU A 111 5.07 13.31 -0.79
CA LEU A 111 6.02 14.10 -0.01
C LEU A 111 5.75 15.61 -0.12
N ALA A 112 5.34 16.08 -1.31
CA ALA A 112 4.96 17.47 -1.55
C ALA A 112 3.68 17.89 -0.80
N GLY A 113 2.90 16.93 -0.29
CA GLY A 113 1.70 17.19 0.52
C GLY A 113 0.45 17.46 -0.31
N GLU A 114 0.48 17.26 -1.62
CA GLU A 114 -0.63 17.49 -2.55
C GLU A 114 -1.84 16.57 -2.28
N LEU A 115 -1.66 15.51 -1.50
CA LEU A 115 -2.70 14.53 -1.17
C LEU A 115 -3.57 14.91 0.04
N PHE A 116 -3.07 15.80 0.89
CA PHE A 116 -3.81 16.33 2.04
C PHE A 116 -3.88 17.84 1.85
N PRO A 117 -4.91 18.37 1.16
CA PRO A 117 -5.10 19.82 1.09
C PRO A 117 -4.98 20.40 2.50
N PRO A 118 -4.13 21.41 2.73
CA PRO A 118 -3.99 21.99 4.04
C PRO A 118 -5.38 22.47 4.50
N PRO A 119 -5.73 22.31 5.79
CA PRO A 119 -7.00 22.82 6.30
C PRO A 119 -7.08 24.32 6.02
N GLY A 120 -7.90 24.71 5.04
CA GLY A 120 -8.00 26.07 4.53
C GLY A 120 -7.95 26.23 3.00
N SER A 121 -7.54 25.23 2.21
CA SER A 121 -7.53 25.34 0.73
C SER A 121 -8.89 25.00 0.09
N GLY A 122 -9.97 25.43 0.74
CA GLY A 122 -11.30 25.39 0.15
C GLY A 122 -11.40 26.45 -0.94
N THR A 123 -11.63 26.01 -2.17
CA THR A 123 -12.43 26.75 -3.15
C THR A 123 -11.89 28.14 -3.55
N GLU A 124 -10.83 28.18 -4.36
CA GLU A 124 -10.86 29.12 -5.49
C GLU A 124 -11.50 28.38 -6.65
N ALA A 125 -12.83 28.48 -6.70
CA ALA A 125 -13.59 28.14 -7.88
C ALA A 125 -13.02 28.94 -9.05
N SER A 126 -12.47 28.24 -10.02
CA SER A 126 -12.15 28.78 -11.35
C SER A 126 -13.34 29.63 -11.81
N PRO A 127 -13.17 30.93 -12.12
CA PRO A 127 -14.27 31.72 -12.64
C PRO A 127 -14.71 31.10 -13.96
N VAL A 128 -15.95 30.61 -13.99
CA VAL A 128 -16.64 30.19 -15.21
C VAL A 128 -16.53 31.35 -16.21
N PRO A 129 -15.98 31.14 -17.42
CA PRO A 129 -16.03 32.16 -18.46
C PRO A 129 -17.50 32.37 -18.78
N THR A 130 -18.04 33.52 -18.37
CA THR A 130 -19.38 33.92 -18.77
C THR A 130 -19.27 34.35 -20.23
N ASP A 131 -19.74 33.48 -21.11
CA ASP A 131 -19.83 33.69 -22.55
C ASP A 131 -20.53 35.04 -22.84
N PRO A 132 -19.96 35.96 -23.65
CA PRO A 132 -20.65 37.19 -24.01
C PRO A 132 -21.86 36.87 -24.89
N ALA A 133 -23.04 37.27 -24.42
CA ALA A 133 -24.31 37.13 -25.13
C ALA A 133 -24.26 37.73 -26.55
N PRO A 134 -25.00 37.14 -27.52
CA PRO A 134 -24.92 37.50 -28.93
C PRO A 134 -25.52 38.88 -29.22
N ALA A 135 -24.94 39.52 -30.24
CA ALA A 135 -25.37 40.78 -30.82
C ALA A 135 -26.87 40.79 -31.17
N GLY A 136 -27.58 41.78 -30.64
CA GLY A 136 -28.96 42.10 -30.99
C GLY A 136 -29.03 43.45 -31.69
N HIS A 137 -29.47 43.41 -32.95
CA HIS A 137 -29.93 44.53 -33.78
C HIS A 137 -30.85 45.49 -33.00
N ILE A 138 -30.65 46.82 -33.13
CA ILE A 138 -31.52 47.79 -33.83
C ILE A 138 -30.66 49.00 -34.23
#